data_AF-A0A9E3WUE7-F1
#
_entry.id   AF-A0A9E3WUE7-F1
#
_cell.length_a   1.000
_cell.length_b   1.000
_cell.length_c   1.000
_cell.angle_alpha   90.00
_cell.angle_beta   90.00
_cell.angle_gamma   90.00
#
_symmetry.space_group_name_H-M   'P 1'
#
loop_
_entity.id
_entity.type
_entity.pdbx_description
1 polymer ?
#
loop_
_entity_poly.entity_id
_entity_poly.type
_entity_poly.pdbx_seq_one_letter_code
_entity_poly.pdbx_strand_id
1 'polypeptide(L)'
;MSGDPYQTLLGVRERSRPLNAYALLGLSVFEEDAAAIKSAAASRRSMLINSKKQTSPVIWQRLFQELGDATKKLTDPELKAEYDEQLEEKLAATNGNGNGNGNGNGGDAALGGRRRRAGLGAGLGQVF
;
A
#
# COMPACT_ATOMS: atom_id res chain seq x y z
N MET A 1 -22.74 13.44 10.53
CA MET A 1 -22.68 12.43 9.44
C MET A 1 -21.32 12.57 8.77
N SER A 2 -20.30 11.87 9.24
CA SER A 2 -18.94 11.93 8.70
C SER A 2 -18.77 10.83 7.65
N GLY A 3 -19.56 10.90 6.59
CA GLY A 3 -19.40 10.01 5.43
C GLY A 3 -18.17 10.43 4.64
N ASP A 4 -17.36 9.47 4.19
CA ASP A 4 -16.23 9.77 3.33
C ASP A 4 -16.77 10.38 2.01
N PRO A 5 -16.32 11.59 1.58
CA PRO A 5 -16.80 12.23 0.36
C PRO A 5 -16.52 11.37 -0.88
N TYR A 6 -15.48 10.52 -0.86
CA TYR A 6 -15.19 9.60 -1.97
C TYR A 6 -16.28 8.51 -2.08
N GLN A 7 -16.78 7.99 -0.96
CA GLN A 7 -17.89 7.04 -0.96
C GLN A 7 -19.20 7.69 -1.43
N THR A 8 -19.45 8.92 -0.99
CA THR A 8 -20.72 9.61 -1.25
C THR A 8 -20.81 10.09 -2.70
N LEU A 9 -19.69 10.55 -3.28
CA LEU A 9 -19.67 11.22 -4.59
C LEU A 9 -19.22 10.30 -5.73
N LEU A 10 -18.33 9.36 -5.45
CA LEU A 10 -17.77 8.45 -6.45
C LEU A 10 -18.22 7.00 -6.24
N GLY A 11 -18.89 6.69 -5.13
CA GLY A 11 -19.28 5.32 -4.80
C GLY A 11 -18.09 4.40 -4.51
N VAL A 12 -16.90 4.97 -4.29
CA VAL A 12 -15.66 4.21 -4.04
C VAL A 12 -15.75 3.58 -2.66
N ARG A 13 -16.03 2.27 -2.63
CA ARG A 13 -16.07 1.47 -1.38
C ARG A 13 -14.68 1.13 -0.86
N GLU A 14 -13.67 1.21 -1.73
CA GLU A 14 -12.29 0.92 -1.38
C GLU A 14 -11.78 1.95 -0.36
N ARG A 15 -11.52 1.48 0.85
CA ARG A 15 -10.99 2.30 1.96
C ARG A 15 -9.48 2.17 2.09
N SER A 16 -8.86 1.21 1.39
CA SER A 16 -7.42 1.04 1.41
C SER A 16 -6.75 2.24 0.74
N ARG A 17 -6.00 3.01 1.54
CA ARG A 17 -5.21 4.15 1.06
C ARG A 17 -3.76 3.71 0.96
N PRO A 18 -3.03 4.11 -0.10
CA PRO A 18 -3.41 5.13 -1.10
C PRO A 18 -4.42 4.66 -2.16
N LEU A 19 -5.38 5.52 -2.51
CA LEU A 19 -6.28 5.26 -3.64
C LEU A 19 -5.49 5.39 -4.95
N ASN A 20 -5.48 4.33 -5.73
CA ASN A 20 -4.87 4.32 -7.06
C ASN A 20 -5.81 4.95 -8.10
N ALA A 21 -5.28 5.34 -9.26
CA ALA A 21 -6.08 5.93 -10.34
C ALA A 21 -7.23 5.00 -10.79
N TYR A 22 -6.99 3.68 -10.84
CA TYR A 22 -8.01 2.67 -11.11
C TYR A 22 -9.14 2.66 -10.07
N ALA A 23 -8.78 2.73 -8.78
CA ALA A 23 -9.75 2.74 -7.69
C ALA A 23 -10.63 4.00 -7.69
N LEU A 24 -10.09 5.16 -8.09
CA LEU A 24 -10.85 6.40 -8.26
C LEU A 24 -11.92 6.29 -9.36
N LEU A 25 -11.62 5.57 -10.44
CA LEU A 25 -12.58 5.29 -11.51
C LEU A 25 -13.55 4.16 -11.14
N GLY A 26 -13.18 3.32 -10.16
CA GLY A 26 -13.87 2.08 -9.82
C GLY A 26 -13.65 0.98 -10.84
N LEU A 27 -12.45 0.95 -11.43
CA LEU A 27 -11.96 -0.08 -12.34
C LEU A 27 -11.08 -1.09 -11.60
N SER A 28 -10.90 -2.25 -12.21
CA SER A 28 -9.89 -3.22 -11.79
C SER A 28 -8.48 -2.62 -11.97
N VAL A 29 -7.55 -3.01 -11.10
CA VAL A 29 -6.14 -2.62 -11.26
C VAL A 29 -5.60 -3.25 -12.55
N PHE A 30 -4.83 -2.49 -13.33
CA PHE A 30 -4.27 -2.91 -14.62
C PHE A 30 -5.32 -3.16 -15.72
N GLU A 31 -6.46 -2.46 -15.67
CA GLU A 31 -7.46 -2.52 -16.75
C GLU A 31 -6.82 -2.16 -18.12
N GLU A 32 -6.93 -3.02 -19.11
CA GLU A 32 -6.34 -2.82 -20.44
C GLU A 32 -7.32 -2.23 -21.46
N ASP A 33 -8.62 -2.40 -21.23
CA ASP A 33 -9.64 -1.91 -22.15
C ASP A 33 -9.79 -0.37 -22.06
N ALA A 34 -9.22 0.31 -23.05
CA ALA A 34 -9.30 1.76 -23.17
C ALA A 34 -10.76 2.28 -23.30
N ALA A 35 -11.68 1.50 -23.87
CA ALA A 35 -13.09 1.86 -23.93
C ALA A 35 -13.75 1.74 -22.55
N ALA A 36 -13.42 0.71 -21.78
CA ALA A 36 -13.85 0.56 -20.40
C ALA A 36 -13.34 1.72 -19.53
N ILE A 37 -12.07 2.11 -19.66
CA ILE A 37 -11.47 3.25 -18.95
C ILE A 37 -12.22 4.55 -19.24
N LYS A 38 -12.43 4.85 -20.53
CA LYS A 38 -13.15 6.06 -20.97
C LYS A 38 -14.60 6.08 -20.47
N SER A 39 -15.28 4.94 -20.55
CA SER A 39 -16.67 4.79 -20.08
C SER A 39 -16.78 5.03 -18.57
N ALA A 40 -15.89 4.43 -17.78
CA ALA A 40 -15.85 4.63 -16.33
C ALA A 40 -15.56 6.09 -15.98
N ALA A 41 -14.59 6.72 -16.64
CA ALA A 41 -14.26 8.13 -16.44
C ALA A 41 -15.44 9.05 -16.74
N ALA A 42 -16.15 8.82 -17.84
CA ALA A 42 -17.35 9.57 -18.20
C ALA A 42 -18.45 9.41 -17.14
N SER A 43 -18.68 8.18 -16.68
CA SER A 43 -19.68 7.89 -15.64
C SER A 43 -19.39 8.63 -14.33
N ARG A 44 -18.12 8.60 -13.86
CA ARG A 44 -17.72 9.32 -12.63
C ARG A 44 -17.79 10.83 -12.77
N ARG A 45 -17.41 11.40 -13.93
CA ARG A 45 -17.59 12.83 -14.19
C ARG A 45 -19.05 13.24 -14.10
N SER A 46 -19.95 12.47 -14.70
CA SER A 46 -21.40 12.73 -14.63
C SER A 46 -21.93 12.69 -13.20
N MET A 47 -21.50 11.72 -12.38
CA MET A 47 -21.86 11.65 -10.96
C MET A 47 -21.40 12.88 -10.18
N LEU A 48 -20.14 13.32 -10.37
CA LEU A 48 -19.61 14.54 -9.78
C LEU A 48 -20.43 15.76 -10.21
N ILE A 49 -20.69 15.93 -11.52
CA ILE A 49 -21.45 17.07 -12.04
C ILE A 49 -22.84 17.13 -11.40
N ASN A 50 -23.54 15.99 -11.30
CA ASN A 50 -24.86 15.91 -10.68
C ASN A 50 -24.82 16.25 -9.18
N SER A 51 -23.74 15.85 -8.50
CA SER A 51 -23.57 16.07 -7.06
C SER A 51 -23.02 17.46 -6.71
N LYS A 52 -22.62 18.28 -7.70
CA LYS A 52 -22.02 19.61 -7.51
C LYS A 52 -22.84 20.53 -6.62
N LYS A 53 -24.17 20.54 -6.78
CA LYS A 53 -25.08 21.40 -6.00
C LYS A 53 -25.24 20.95 -4.55
N GLN A 54 -24.96 19.68 -4.27
CA GLN A 54 -25.18 19.04 -2.96
C GLN A 54 -23.87 18.89 -2.16
N THR A 55 -22.76 19.34 -2.73
CA THR A 55 -21.40 19.12 -2.20
C THR A 55 -20.69 20.44 -1.97
N SER A 56 -19.79 20.47 -0.98
CA SER A 56 -18.87 21.60 -0.82
C SER A 56 -18.08 21.85 -2.11
N PRO A 57 -18.04 23.10 -2.62
CA PRO A 57 -17.34 23.43 -3.87
C PRO A 57 -15.84 23.09 -3.79
N VAL A 58 -15.23 23.21 -2.61
CA VAL A 58 -13.82 22.87 -2.37
C VAL A 58 -13.59 21.36 -2.55
N ILE A 59 -14.42 20.53 -1.92
CA ILE A 59 -14.31 19.06 -2.02
C ILE A 59 -14.61 18.61 -3.45
N TRP A 60 -15.66 19.16 -4.06
CA TRP A 60 -16.03 18.85 -5.43
C TRP A 60 -14.90 19.16 -6.42
N GLN A 61 -14.31 20.35 -6.32
CA GLN A 61 -13.24 20.78 -7.22
C GLN A 61 -12.00 19.92 -7.04
N ARG A 62 -11.64 19.59 -5.80
CA ARG A 62 -10.52 18.67 -5.51
C ARG A 62 -10.73 17.31 -6.17
N LEU A 63 -11.89 16.68 -5.95
CA LEU A 63 -12.20 15.38 -6.55
C LEU A 63 -12.26 15.44 -8.08
N PHE A 64 -12.76 16.54 -8.63
CA PHE A 64 -12.80 16.75 -10.08
C PHE A 64 -11.40 16.83 -10.70
N GLN A 65 -10.47 17.52 -10.04
CA GLN A 65 -9.06 17.57 -10.46
C GLN A 65 -8.40 16.20 -10.34
N GLU A 66 -8.53 15.54 -9.19
CA GLU A 66 -7.98 14.19 -8.97
C GLU A 66 -8.50 13.18 -10.01
N LEU A 67 -9.80 13.23 -10.35
CA LEU A 67 -10.39 12.38 -11.38
C LEU A 67 -9.89 12.75 -12.79
N GLY A 68 -9.68 14.04 -13.06
CA GLY A 68 -9.11 14.54 -14.32
C GLY A 68 -7.70 14.01 -14.55
N ASP A 69 -6.85 14.11 -13.54
CA ASP A 69 -5.47 13.61 -13.58
C ASP A 69 -5.41 12.10 -13.72
N ALA A 70 -6.24 11.36 -12.97
CA ALA A 70 -6.33 9.90 -13.08
C ALA A 70 -6.80 9.47 -14.48
N THR A 71 -7.82 10.13 -15.03
CA THR A 71 -8.31 9.83 -16.38
C THR A 71 -7.21 10.06 -17.41
N LYS A 72 -6.54 11.21 -17.36
CA LYS A 72 -5.49 11.57 -18.32
C LYS A 72 -4.38 10.52 -18.36
N LYS A 73 -3.90 10.09 -17.17
CA LYS A 73 -2.87 9.05 -17.05
C LYS A 73 -3.30 7.72 -17.63
N LEU A 74 -4.55 7.30 -17.38
CA LEU A 74 -5.04 5.98 -17.78
C LEU A 74 -5.54 5.91 -19.23
N THR A 75 -5.93 7.05 -19.82
CA THR A 75 -6.33 7.10 -21.23
C THR A 75 -5.17 7.21 -22.20
N ASP A 76 -4.00 7.65 -21.72
CA ASP A 76 -2.78 7.76 -22.49
C ASP A 76 -1.96 6.47 -22.32
N PRO A 77 -1.68 5.72 -23.40
CA PRO A 77 -1.02 4.42 -23.29
C PRO A 77 0.41 4.51 -22.77
N GLU A 78 1.14 5.60 -23.05
CA GLU A 78 2.51 5.78 -22.58
C GLU A 78 2.53 6.12 -21.08
N LEU A 79 1.68 7.07 -20.66
CA LEU A 79 1.55 7.43 -19.24
C LEU A 79 0.98 6.28 -18.40
N LYS A 80 0.10 5.47 -18.99
CA LYS A 80 -0.47 4.29 -18.33
C LYS A 80 0.62 3.26 -18.08
N ALA A 81 1.45 2.94 -19.07
CA ALA A 81 2.52 1.97 -18.91
C ALA A 81 3.49 2.38 -17.80
N GLU A 82 3.97 3.64 -17.82
CA GLU A 82 4.86 4.16 -16.78
C GLU A 82 4.21 4.16 -15.39
N TYR A 83 2.90 4.44 -15.32
CA TYR A 83 2.14 4.40 -14.08
C TYR A 83 1.93 2.97 -13.57
N ASP A 84 1.68 2.01 -14.46
CA ASP A 84 1.48 0.61 -14.13
C ASP A 84 2.77 0.02 -13.55
N GLU A 85 3.93 0.29 -14.15
CA GLU A 85 5.24 -0.13 -13.62
C GLU A 85 5.49 0.43 -12.20
N GLN A 86 5.24 1.73 -11.99
CA GLN A 86 5.34 2.35 -10.67
C GLN A 86 4.36 1.76 -9.66
N LEU A 87 3.15 1.41 -10.13
CA LEU A 87 2.10 0.84 -9.28
C LEU A 87 2.45 -0.58 -8.86
N GLU A 88 2.98 -1.40 -9.76
CA GLU A 88 3.49 -2.74 -9.46
C GLU A 88 4.60 -2.70 -8.41
N GLU A 89 5.58 -1.81 -8.54
CA GLU A 89 6.66 -1.67 -7.56
C GLU A 89 6.10 -1.27 -6.18
N LYS A 90 5.15 -0.33 -6.15
CA LYS A 90 4.55 0.14 -4.91
C LYS A 90 3.67 -0.92 -4.23
N LEU A 91 2.94 -1.71 -5.01
CA LEU A 91 2.15 -2.84 -4.51
C LEU A 91 3.07 -3.96 -4.00
N ALA A 92 4.17 -4.25 -4.71
CA ALA A 92 5.18 -5.21 -4.28
C ALA A 92 5.86 -4.76 -2.98
N ALA A 93 6.23 -3.49 -2.85
CA ALA A 93 6.81 -2.94 -1.62
C ALA A 93 5.83 -2.95 -0.44
N THR A 94 4.53 -2.72 -0.70
CA THR A 94 3.49 -2.73 0.33
C THR A 94 3.19 -4.17 0.79
N ASN A 95 3.14 -5.14 -0.12
CA ASN A 95 2.96 -6.56 0.21
C ASN A 95 4.24 -7.20 0.79
N GLY A 96 5.43 -6.69 0.44
CA GLY A 96 6.72 -7.15 0.96
C GLY A 96 7.02 -6.70 2.40
N ASN A 97 6.31 -5.69 2.90
CA ASN A 97 6.47 -5.21 4.28
C ASN A 97 5.75 -6.09 5.34
N GLY A 98 5.21 -7.23 4.92
CA GLY A 98 4.53 -8.19 5.79
C GLY A 98 5.34 -9.44 6.18
N ASN A 99 6.53 -9.68 5.61
CA ASN A 99 7.27 -10.89 5.96
C ASN A 99 8.79 -10.75 5.80
N GLY A 100 9.41 -10.16 6.82
CA GLY A 100 10.85 -10.16 7.06
C GLY A 100 11.20 -10.62 8.46
N ASN A 101 10.39 -11.48 9.11
CA ASN A 101 10.89 -12.32 10.21
C ASN A 101 11.50 -13.60 9.62
N GLY A 102 12.50 -13.40 8.76
CA GLY A 102 13.43 -14.43 8.37
C GLY A 102 14.32 -14.72 9.57
N ASN A 103 13.89 -15.70 10.36
CA ASN A 103 14.69 -16.45 11.31
C ASN A 103 15.95 -16.99 10.60
N GLY A 104 16.98 -16.15 10.49
CA GLY A 104 18.30 -16.46 9.98
C GLY A 104 19.25 -16.66 11.15
N ASN A 105 19.18 -17.85 11.74
CA ASN A 105 20.20 -18.39 12.64
C ASN A 105 21.55 -18.41 11.92
N GLY A 106 22.48 -17.57 12.38
CA GLY A 106 23.89 -17.56 11.99
C GLY A 106 24.54 -16.39 12.71
N GLY A 107 25.62 -16.53 13.44
CA GLY A 107 26.43 -17.70 13.71
C GLY A 107 27.79 -17.18 14.15
N ASP A 108 27.81 -16.28 15.15
CA ASP A 108 29.02 -15.52 15.45
C ASP A 108 29.27 -15.48 16.95
N ALA A 109 30.20 -16.37 17.33
CA ALA A 109 31.36 -16.03 18.14
C ALA A 109 31.11 -15.28 19.45
N ALA A 110 31.10 -16.02 20.56
CA ALA A 110 31.82 -15.55 21.73
C ALA A 110 32.26 -16.69 22.68
N LEU A 111 33.56 -16.68 22.93
CA LEU A 111 34.21 -17.04 24.20
C LEU A 111 34.47 -18.51 24.50
N GLY A 112 35.76 -18.84 24.37
CA GLY A 112 36.37 -20.03 24.94
C GLY A 112 36.11 -20.17 26.44
N GLY A 113 35.63 -21.34 26.82
CA GLY A 113 35.50 -21.78 28.20
C GLY A 113 36.08 -23.18 28.32
N ARG A 114 37.36 -23.22 28.66
CA ARG A 114 38.19 -24.40 28.99
C ARG A 114 37.36 -25.56 29.58
N ARG A 115 37.27 -26.66 28.83
CA ARG A 115 36.82 -27.96 29.36
C ARG A 115 37.80 -28.39 30.45
N ARG A 116 37.33 -28.35 31.70
CA ARG A 116 38.01 -28.98 32.83
C ARG A 116 38.05 -30.50 32.63
N ARG A 117 39.23 -31.10 32.76
CA ARG A 117 39.37 -32.51 33.14
C ARG A 117 40.64 -32.71 33.95
N ALA A 118 40.49 -33.47 35.03
CA ALA A 118 41.48 -33.93 36.00
C ALA A 118 42.12 -32.80 36.84
N GLY A 119 42.29 -32.90 38.16
CA GLY A 119 42.22 -34.01 39.10
C GLY A 119 43.26 -33.71 40.19
N LEU A 120 42.95 -34.10 41.44
CA LEU A 120 43.82 -34.13 42.63
C LEU A 120 44.10 -32.83 43.42
N GLY A 121 44.01 -32.99 44.74
CA GLY A 121 44.59 -32.12 45.78
C GLY A 121 43.51 -31.44 46.65
N ALA A 122 43.00 -32.05 47.72
CA ALA A 122 43.59 -32.14 49.06
C ALA A 122 43.41 -30.87 49.92
N GLY A 123 42.97 -31.05 51.17
CA GLY A 123 42.99 -30.05 52.24
C GLY A 123 41.59 -29.58 52.65
N LEU A 124 40.97 -30.12 53.72
CA LEU A 124 41.11 -29.67 55.12
C LEU A 124 40.70 -28.18 55.27
N GLY A 125 39.75 -27.75 56.09
CA GLY A 125 38.98 -28.30 57.20
C GLY A 125 37.88 -27.26 57.57
N GLN A 126 36.78 -27.69 58.20
CA GLN A 126 36.58 -27.61 59.66
C GLN A 126 36.21 -26.15 60.06
N VAL A 127 34.93 -25.88 60.34
CA VAL A 127 34.32 -25.53 61.67
C VAL A 127 34.78 -24.17 62.25
N PHE A 128 33.96 -23.34 62.86
CA PHE A 128 32.75 -23.52 63.67
C PHE A 128 31.74 -22.41 63.36
#